data_AF-A0A350PFH2-F1
#
_entry.id   AF-A0A350PFH2-F1
#
_cell.length_a   1.000
_cell.length_b   1.000
_cell.length_c   1.000
_cell.angle_alpha   90.00
_cell.angle_beta   90.00
_cell.angle_gamma   90.00
#
_symmetry.space_group_name_H-M   'P 1'
#
loop_
_entity.id
_entity.type
_entity.pdbx_description
1 polymer ?
#
loop_
_entity_poly.entity_id
_entity_poly.type
_entity_poly.pdbx_seq_one_letter_code
_entity_poly.pdbx_strand_id
1 'polypeptide(L)'
;MNFADMKKKSGSSTKSLQEKIEKSESKNSYKDDRFWRPELDKSSNGYAVIRFLPAFGNEDLPFVKTYSHAFQGTGGWFIENCPTTTGGKCPVCEANNLLWNSGLDSDKDIARQRKRKMQYISNILVVSDPTNPQNEGKNFLYKYGKKIFDKINEAMSPEFEDEEAINPFDFWKGADFKLKVRKVAGYINYDKSEFDSPDALFDGQDSVLEDLWKKTYSLQAFVKEDQFKTYEALKVKFDGTIGADVRSTETNSETVETAQAPTPAREEVSEDTDALDYFEKLANES
;
A
#
# COMPACT_ATOMS: atom_id res chain seq x y z
N MET A 1 -49.70 1.85 -2.68
CA MET A 1 -49.05 2.79 -1.74
C MET A 1 -49.71 4.14 -1.93
N ASN A 2 -50.28 4.74 -0.88
CA ASN A 2 -51.09 5.96 -0.98
C ASN A 2 -50.26 7.22 -0.66
N PHE A 3 -50.60 8.38 -1.24
CA PHE A 3 -49.92 9.67 -1.05
C PHE A 3 -49.89 10.13 0.42
N ALA A 4 -50.91 9.73 1.19
CA ALA A 4 -50.97 9.93 2.64
C ALA A 4 -49.84 9.18 3.40
N ASP A 5 -49.40 8.01 2.91
CA ASP A 5 -48.30 7.25 3.49
C ASP A 5 -46.94 7.92 3.23
N MET A 6 -46.79 8.61 2.09
CA MET A 6 -45.59 9.38 1.76
C MET A 6 -45.46 10.63 2.64
N LYS A 7 -46.57 11.32 2.94
CA LYS A 7 -46.57 12.51 3.80
C LYS A 7 -46.22 12.17 5.26
N LYS A 8 -46.72 11.03 5.79
CA LYS A 8 -46.32 10.50 7.10
C LYS A 8 -44.85 10.06 7.16
N LYS A 9 -44.30 9.52 6.08
CA LYS A 9 -42.88 9.15 5.98
C LYS A 9 -41.94 10.36 5.79
N SER A 10 -42.42 11.47 5.22
CA SER A 10 -41.58 12.64 4.93
C SER A 10 -40.90 13.25 6.18
N GLY A 11 -41.59 13.27 7.33
CA GLY A 11 -41.04 13.81 8.60
C GLY A 11 -40.15 12.86 9.40
N SER A 12 -40.13 11.56 9.09
CA SER A 12 -39.33 10.52 9.77
C SER A 12 -38.21 9.97 8.88
N SER A 13 -38.24 10.26 7.57
CA SER A 13 -37.31 9.69 6.60
C SER A 13 -35.87 10.17 6.77
N THR A 14 -35.62 11.41 7.21
CA THR A 14 -34.25 11.92 7.31
C THR A 14 -33.45 11.23 8.39
N LYS A 15 -33.96 11.12 9.63
CA LYS A 15 -33.29 10.36 10.71
C LYS A 15 -33.14 8.87 10.39
N SER A 16 -34.18 8.24 9.83
CA SER A 16 -34.11 6.83 9.48
C SER A 16 -33.25 6.54 8.25
N LEU A 17 -33.07 7.52 7.34
CA LEU A 17 -32.08 7.47 6.27
C LEU A 17 -30.67 7.74 6.81
N GLN A 18 -30.49 8.69 7.74
CA GLN A 18 -29.22 8.98 8.39
C GLN A 18 -28.73 7.76 9.20
N GLU A 19 -29.57 7.17 10.03
CA GLU A 19 -29.27 5.94 10.79
C GLU A 19 -29.00 4.75 9.88
N LYS A 20 -29.64 4.68 8.71
CA LYS A 20 -29.37 3.62 7.71
C LYS A 20 -28.09 3.89 6.93
N ILE A 21 -27.73 5.15 6.70
CA ILE A 21 -26.44 5.55 6.12
C ILE A 21 -25.32 5.23 7.12
N GLU A 22 -25.46 5.65 8.38
CA GLU A 22 -24.52 5.33 9.48
C GLU A 22 -24.39 3.81 9.71
N LYS A 23 -25.49 3.05 9.67
CA LYS A 23 -25.47 1.58 9.73
C LYS A 23 -24.92 0.91 8.48
N SER A 24 -24.95 1.57 7.32
CA SER A 24 -24.34 1.05 6.09
C SER A 24 -22.84 1.32 6.02
N GLU A 25 -22.36 2.36 6.72
CA GLU A 25 -20.93 2.66 6.90
C GLU A 25 -20.27 1.81 8.00
N SER A 26 -21.04 1.32 8.97
CA SER A 26 -20.56 0.39 10.02
C SER A 26 -20.51 -1.07 9.56
N LYS A 27 -20.07 -1.33 8.33
CA LYS A 27 -19.51 -2.66 8.03
C LYS A 27 -18.27 -2.79 8.90
N ASN A 28 -18.28 -3.80 9.79
CA ASN A 28 -17.18 -4.21 10.66
C ASN A 28 -15.88 -4.36 9.87
N SER A 29 -15.23 -3.24 9.60
CA SER A 29 -13.83 -3.17 9.30
C SER A 29 -13.16 -3.66 10.56
N TYR A 30 -12.34 -4.70 10.43
CA TYR A 30 -11.34 -5.04 11.42
C TYR A 30 -10.42 -3.82 11.57
N LYS A 31 -10.85 -2.84 12.38
CA LYS A 31 -10.08 -1.67 12.75
C LYS A 31 -9.33 -2.11 13.99
N ASP A 32 -8.03 -2.24 13.81
CA ASP A 32 -7.12 -2.28 14.94
C ASP A 32 -7.11 -0.87 15.56
N ASP A 33 -7.69 -0.75 16.76
CA ASP A 33 -7.92 0.52 17.46
C ASP A 33 -6.62 1.27 17.79
N ARG A 34 -5.47 0.61 17.66
CA ARG A 34 -4.15 1.22 17.82
C ARG A 34 -3.79 2.13 16.65
N PHE A 35 -4.41 1.95 15.48
CA PHE A 35 -4.08 2.72 14.29
C PHE A 35 -4.95 3.97 14.17
N TRP A 36 -4.31 5.12 14.28
CA TRP A 36 -4.95 6.39 13.96
C TRP A 36 -4.96 6.62 12.44
N ARG A 37 -6.03 7.25 11.96
CA ARG A 37 -6.18 7.69 10.58
C ARG A 37 -6.84 9.07 10.58
N PRO A 38 -6.39 10.00 9.72
CA PRO A 38 -7.06 11.27 9.57
C PRO A 38 -8.49 11.03 9.06
N GLU A 39 -9.47 11.60 9.75
CA GLU A 39 -10.83 11.62 9.25
C GLU A 39 -10.97 12.74 8.21
N LEU A 40 -11.79 12.47 7.19
CA LEU A 40 -12.04 13.42 6.12
C LEU A 40 -13.40 14.07 6.36
N ASP A 41 -13.45 15.39 6.22
CA ASP A 41 -14.67 16.16 6.24
C ASP A 41 -15.58 15.84 5.04
N LYS A 42 -16.79 16.40 5.04
CA LYS A 42 -17.76 16.26 3.94
C LYS A 42 -17.22 16.75 2.59
N SER A 43 -16.19 17.58 2.60
CA SER A 43 -15.51 18.11 1.42
C SER A 43 -14.31 17.25 1.01
N SER A 44 -14.10 16.08 1.64
CA SER A 44 -12.94 15.20 1.44
C SER A 44 -11.59 15.86 1.76
N ASN A 45 -11.57 16.83 2.68
CA ASN A 45 -10.36 17.41 3.25
C ASN A 45 -10.17 16.91 4.68
N GLY A 46 -8.92 16.72 5.09
CA GLY A 46 -8.57 16.36 6.46
C GLY A 46 -7.48 17.28 6.97
N TYR A 47 -7.55 17.62 8.25
CA TYR A 47 -6.50 18.37 8.92
C TYR A 47 -6.26 17.78 10.30
N ALA A 48 -4.99 17.52 10.61
CA ALA A 48 -4.54 17.12 11.93
C ALA A 48 -3.08 17.57 12.12
N VAL A 49 -2.70 17.77 13.37
CA VAL A 49 -1.31 18.01 13.78
C VAL A 49 -0.87 16.79 14.56
N ILE A 50 0.18 16.13 14.09
CA ILE A 50 0.72 14.91 14.69
C ILE A 50 2.21 15.08 14.94
N ARG A 51 2.73 14.49 16.01
CA ARG A 51 4.16 14.45 16.30
C ARG A 51 4.66 13.03 16.12
N PHE A 52 5.69 12.83 15.30
CA PHE A 52 6.32 11.53 15.18
C PHE A 52 7.13 11.22 16.44
N LEU A 53 7.03 9.99 16.93
CA LEU A 53 7.70 9.56 18.15
C LEU A 53 8.91 8.68 17.83
N PRO A 54 9.96 8.70 18.67
CA PRO A 54 11.14 7.89 18.47
C PRO A 54 10.84 6.39 18.61
N ALA A 55 11.84 5.59 18.25
CA ALA A 55 11.78 4.14 18.34
C ALA A 55 11.52 3.69 19.78
N PHE A 56 10.73 2.63 19.94
CA PHE A 56 10.45 2.04 21.25
C PHE A 56 11.61 1.13 21.70
N GLY A 57 12.07 1.30 22.94
CA GLY A 57 13.11 0.44 23.52
C GLY A 57 14.43 0.52 22.75
N ASN A 58 14.95 -0.64 22.35
CA ASN A 58 16.21 -0.78 21.61
C ASN A 58 15.98 -1.02 20.11
N GLU A 59 14.84 -0.59 19.55
CA GLU A 59 14.63 -0.66 18.10
C GLU A 59 15.49 0.39 17.38
N ASP A 60 16.18 -0.01 16.31
CA ASP A 60 17.11 0.88 15.59
C ASP A 60 16.42 1.99 14.79
N LEU A 61 15.18 1.74 14.36
CA LEU A 61 14.45 2.63 13.44
C LEU A 61 13.09 3.05 14.03
N PRO A 62 12.73 4.35 13.95
CA PRO A 62 11.44 4.85 14.43
C PRO A 62 10.30 4.62 13.43
N PHE A 63 10.55 3.82 12.39
CA PHE A 63 9.56 3.40 11.41
C PHE A 63 9.86 1.99 10.92
N VAL A 64 8.81 1.28 10.49
CA VAL A 64 8.94 0.02 9.75
C VAL A 64 8.30 0.13 8.38
N LYS A 65 8.99 -0.42 7.39
CA LYS A 65 8.49 -0.51 6.02
C LYS A 65 7.80 -1.86 5.83
N THR A 66 6.57 -1.83 5.33
CA THR A 66 5.76 -3.01 5.07
C THR A 66 5.18 -2.96 3.66
N TYR A 67 4.97 -4.12 3.08
CA TYR A 67 4.26 -4.27 1.80
C TYR A 67 2.99 -5.07 2.01
N SER A 68 1.91 -4.68 1.35
CA SER A 68 0.63 -5.40 1.36
C SER A 68 0.01 -5.44 -0.03
N HIS A 69 -0.79 -6.46 -0.31
CA HIS A 69 -1.63 -6.54 -1.51
C HIS A 69 -3.07 -6.29 -1.09
N ALA A 70 -3.78 -5.47 -1.86
CA ALA A 70 -5.19 -5.16 -1.65
C ALA A 70 -5.86 -4.92 -2.99
N PHE A 71 -6.46 -5.97 -3.56
CA PHE A 71 -7.16 -5.94 -4.85
C PHE A 71 -8.39 -6.85 -4.82
N GLN A 72 -9.30 -6.63 -5.75
CA GLN A 72 -10.49 -7.45 -5.94
C GLN A 72 -10.36 -8.25 -7.23
N GLY A 73 -10.55 -9.56 -7.12
CA GLY A 73 -10.66 -10.48 -8.26
C GLY A 73 -12.07 -11.05 -8.39
N THR A 74 -12.23 -12.02 -9.29
CA THR A 74 -13.51 -12.70 -9.55
C THR A 74 -14.04 -13.44 -8.33
N GLY A 75 -13.13 -14.01 -7.52
CA GLY A 75 -13.43 -14.74 -6.29
C GLY A 75 -13.48 -13.87 -5.02
N GLY A 76 -13.42 -12.54 -5.15
CA GLY A 76 -13.54 -11.61 -4.01
C GLY A 76 -12.30 -10.79 -3.74
N TRP A 77 -12.05 -10.44 -2.47
CA TRP A 77 -10.95 -9.55 -2.07
C TRP A 77 -9.72 -10.31 -1.61
N PHE A 78 -8.57 -9.95 -2.17
CA PHE A 78 -7.27 -10.34 -1.67
C PHE A 78 -6.67 -9.18 -0.88
N ILE A 79 -6.64 -9.31 0.46
CA ILE A 79 -6.05 -8.32 1.38
C ILE A 79 -5.09 -9.08 2.29
N GLU A 80 -3.79 -9.03 2.01
CA GLU A 80 -2.76 -9.77 2.77
C GLU A 80 -1.44 -8.99 2.81
N ASN A 81 -0.65 -9.23 3.85
CA ASN A 81 0.73 -8.74 3.94
C ASN A 81 1.61 -9.51 2.94
N CYS A 82 2.57 -8.81 2.34
CA CYS A 82 3.48 -9.37 1.36
C CYS A 82 4.78 -9.82 2.04
N PRO A 83 5.14 -11.12 1.99
CA PRO A 83 6.36 -11.65 2.60
C PRO A 83 7.66 -11.03 2.07
N THR A 84 7.61 -10.36 0.91
CA THR A 84 8.75 -9.60 0.38
C THR A 84 9.21 -8.46 1.30
N THR A 85 8.41 -8.11 2.31
CA THR A 85 8.80 -7.17 3.38
C THR A 85 10.05 -7.64 4.13
N THR A 86 10.16 -8.93 4.40
CA THR A 86 11.31 -9.56 5.08
C THR A 86 12.26 -10.27 4.11
N GLY A 87 12.07 -10.07 2.79
CA GLY A 87 12.83 -10.75 1.75
C GLY A 87 12.29 -12.13 1.34
N GLY A 88 11.12 -12.53 1.85
CA GLY A 88 10.46 -13.79 1.48
C GLY A 88 9.83 -13.78 0.08
N LYS A 89 9.42 -14.97 -0.40
CA LYS A 89 8.73 -15.14 -1.69
C LYS A 89 7.24 -14.83 -1.59
N CYS A 90 6.66 -14.25 -2.63
CA CYS A 90 5.24 -13.90 -2.69
C CYS A 90 4.63 -14.33 -4.03
N PRO A 91 3.58 -15.19 -4.04
CA PRO A 91 2.99 -15.72 -5.27
C PRO A 91 2.38 -14.61 -6.14
N VAL A 92 1.82 -13.57 -5.52
CA VAL A 92 1.23 -12.43 -6.24
C VAL A 92 2.33 -11.61 -6.94
N CYS A 93 3.48 -11.42 -6.30
CA CYS A 93 4.59 -10.69 -6.91
C CYS A 93 5.19 -11.46 -8.09
N GLU A 94 5.33 -12.78 -7.96
CA GLU A 94 5.82 -13.64 -9.04
C GLU A 94 4.86 -13.62 -10.24
N ALA A 95 3.56 -13.83 -10.01
CA ALA A 95 2.54 -13.74 -11.06
C ALA A 95 2.51 -12.36 -11.72
N ASN A 96 2.62 -11.27 -10.94
CA ASN A 96 2.65 -9.92 -11.48
C ASN A 96 3.90 -9.65 -12.33
N ASN A 97 5.06 -10.22 -11.99
CA ASN A 97 6.26 -10.06 -12.80
C ASN A 97 6.10 -10.73 -14.17
N LEU A 98 5.46 -11.90 -14.23
CA LEU A 98 5.13 -12.57 -15.50
C LEU A 98 4.19 -11.71 -16.35
N LEU A 99 3.12 -11.19 -15.75
CA LEU A 99 2.18 -10.29 -16.43
C LEU A 99 2.83 -8.99 -16.91
N TRP A 100 3.77 -8.44 -16.15
CA TRP A 100 4.48 -7.23 -16.55
C TRP A 100 5.42 -7.47 -17.74
N ASN A 101 6.06 -8.65 -17.77
CA ASN A 101 7.02 -9.04 -18.78
C ASN A 101 6.38 -9.66 -20.04
N SER A 102 5.07 -9.93 -20.05
CA SER A 102 4.37 -10.45 -21.24
C SER A 102 4.29 -9.44 -22.38
N GLY A 103 4.53 -8.16 -22.10
CA GLY A 103 4.52 -7.07 -23.09
C GLY A 103 3.12 -6.56 -23.43
N LEU A 104 2.06 -7.31 -23.11
CA LEU A 104 0.67 -6.93 -23.35
C LEU A 104 0.20 -5.85 -22.37
N ASP A 105 -0.46 -4.81 -22.89
CA ASP A 105 -0.94 -3.72 -22.03
C ASP A 105 -2.09 -4.15 -21.10
N SER A 106 -2.92 -5.11 -21.51
CA SER A 106 -3.93 -5.72 -20.64
C SER A 106 -3.33 -6.38 -19.41
N ASP A 107 -2.18 -7.05 -19.56
CA ASP A 107 -1.53 -7.78 -18.48
C ASP A 107 -0.81 -6.82 -17.53
N LYS A 108 -0.21 -5.75 -18.09
CA LYS A 108 0.34 -4.65 -17.28
C LYS A 108 -0.73 -3.99 -16.43
N ASP A 109 -1.96 -3.83 -16.94
CA ASP A 109 -3.06 -3.25 -16.17
C ASP A 109 -3.47 -4.15 -15.00
N ILE A 110 -3.54 -5.47 -15.21
CA ILE A 110 -3.76 -6.44 -14.14
C ILE A 110 -2.63 -6.38 -13.11
N ALA A 111 -1.37 -6.34 -13.56
CA ALA A 111 -0.20 -6.22 -12.68
C ALA A 111 -0.21 -4.90 -11.88
N ARG A 112 -0.67 -3.79 -12.47
CA ARG A 112 -0.85 -2.50 -11.76
C ARG A 112 -1.91 -2.62 -10.66
N GLN A 113 -3.04 -3.26 -10.94
CA GLN A 113 -4.11 -3.46 -9.96
C GLN A 113 -3.68 -4.35 -8.79
N ARG A 114 -2.94 -5.42 -9.08
CA ARG A 114 -2.45 -6.38 -8.08
C ARG A 114 -1.17 -5.93 -7.38
N LYS A 115 -0.56 -4.82 -7.79
CA LYS A 115 0.74 -4.33 -7.30
C LYS A 115 0.74 -4.17 -5.78
N ARG A 116 1.83 -4.60 -5.14
CA ARG A 116 2.04 -4.37 -3.70
C ARG A 116 2.05 -2.88 -3.40
N LYS A 117 1.36 -2.51 -2.32
CA LYS A 117 1.33 -1.16 -1.76
C LYS A 117 2.40 -1.08 -0.68
N MET A 118 3.29 -0.10 -0.79
CA MET A 118 4.30 0.20 0.21
C MET A 118 3.69 1.10 1.28
N GLN A 119 3.88 0.73 2.55
CA GLN A 119 3.38 1.48 3.70
C GLN A 119 4.49 1.57 4.74
N TYR A 120 4.61 2.73 5.35
CA TYR A 120 5.45 2.97 6.51
C TYR A 120 4.56 3.04 7.75
N ILE A 121 5.06 2.53 8.88
CA ILE A 121 4.36 2.57 10.16
C ILE A 121 5.29 3.22 11.18
N SER A 122 4.80 4.25 11.86
CA SER A 122 5.50 4.91 12.97
C SER A 122 4.57 5.12 14.15
N ASN A 123 5.15 5.26 15.35
CA ASN A 123 4.44 5.79 16.51
C ASN A 123 4.25 7.30 16.33
N ILE A 124 3.06 7.79 16.67
CA ILE A 124 2.73 9.20 16.65
C ILE A 124 2.01 9.59 17.94
N LEU A 125 2.14 10.85 18.31
CA LEU A 125 1.27 11.54 19.26
C LEU A 125 0.36 12.47 18.46
N VAL A 126 -0.94 12.42 18.74
CA VAL A 126 -1.89 13.36 18.13
C VAL A 126 -1.86 14.65 18.95
N VAL A 127 -1.37 15.74 18.36
CA VAL A 127 -1.27 17.05 19.02
C VAL A 127 -2.60 17.80 18.86
N SER A 128 -3.15 17.82 17.64
CA SER A 128 -4.48 18.35 17.39
C SER A 128 -5.21 17.52 16.32
N ASP A 129 -6.45 17.17 16.60
CA ASP A 129 -7.34 16.49 15.66
C ASP A 129 -8.72 17.14 15.79
N PRO A 130 -8.99 18.25 15.06
CA PRO A 130 -10.25 18.97 15.17
C PRO A 130 -11.49 18.13 14.84
N THR A 131 -11.31 17.02 14.12
CA THR A 131 -12.41 16.12 13.76
C THR A 131 -12.68 15.11 14.88
N ASN A 132 -11.63 14.71 15.61
CA ASN A 132 -11.72 13.80 16.74
C ASN A 132 -10.88 14.30 17.94
N PRO A 133 -11.36 15.33 18.67
CA PRO A 133 -10.61 15.90 19.78
C PRO A 133 -10.29 14.88 20.90
N GLN A 134 -11.04 13.79 20.99
CA GLN A 134 -10.79 12.69 21.93
C GLN A 134 -9.47 11.94 21.69
N ASN A 135 -8.83 12.12 20.53
CA ASN A 135 -7.55 11.52 20.20
C ASN A 135 -6.37 12.41 20.63
N GLU A 136 -6.60 13.69 20.90
CA GLU A 136 -5.54 14.64 21.29
C GLU A 136 -4.85 14.19 22.58
N GLY A 137 -3.51 14.25 22.58
CA GLY A 137 -2.67 13.81 23.69
C GLY A 137 -2.47 12.29 23.80
N LYS A 138 -3.00 11.49 22.87
CA LYS A 138 -2.83 10.02 22.87
C LYS A 138 -1.84 9.55 21.81
N ASN A 139 -1.19 8.42 22.14
CA ASN A 139 -0.27 7.73 21.25
C ASN A 139 -0.99 6.72 20.38
N PHE A 140 -0.67 6.72 19.09
CA PHE A 140 -1.21 5.79 18.12
C PHE A 140 -0.14 5.36 17.13
N LEU A 141 -0.46 4.31 16.36
CA LEU A 141 0.29 3.93 15.18
C LEU A 141 -0.28 4.63 13.95
N TYR A 142 0.59 5.18 13.11
CA TYR A 142 0.18 5.80 11.87
C TYR A 142 0.76 5.06 10.67
N LYS A 143 -0.13 4.65 9.74
CA LYS A 143 0.28 4.08 8.45
C LYS A 143 0.27 5.17 7.38
N TYR A 144 1.41 5.38 6.73
CA TYR A 144 1.54 6.38 5.67
C TYR A 144 2.30 5.85 4.45
N GLY A 145 2.15 6.54 3.32
CA GLY A 145 2.79 6.17 2.05
C GLY A 145 4.11 6.90 1.81
N LYS A 146 4.69 6.68 0.62
CA LYS A 146 5.95 7.29 0.19
C LYS A 146 5.96 8.81 0.33
N LYS A 147 4.88 9.50 -0.03
CA LYS A 147 4.82 10.98 -0.01
C LYS A 147 5.07 11.62 1.36
N ILE A 148 4.61 10.99 2.44
CA ILE A 148 4.86 11.49 3.81
C ILE A 148 6.26 11.07 4.25
N PHE A 149 6.69 9.87 3.89
CA PHE A 149 8.05 9.42 4.16
C PHE A 149 9.12 10.28 3.47
N ASP A 150 8.86 10.71 2.23
CA ASP A 150 9.73 11.64 1.50
C ASP A 150 9.87 12.95 2.28
N LYS A 151 8.77 13.54 2.78
CA LYS A 151 8.81 14.73 3.62
C LYS A 151 9.60 14.53 4.92
N ILE A 152 9.49 13.35 5.54
CA ILE A 152 10.29 13.01 6.73
C ILE A 152 11.79 12.99 6.38
N ASN A 153 12.16 12.39 5.24
CA ASN A 153 13.55 12.37 4.80
C ASN A 153 14.07 13.74 4.38
N GLU A 154 13.26 14.53 3.68
CA GLU A 154 13.58 15.91 3.31
C GLU A 154 13.84 16.74 4.57
N ALA A 155 13.05 16.58 5.63
CA ALA A 155 13.32 17.25 6.91
C ALA A 155 14.63 16.81 7.58
N MET A 156 14.96 15.50 7.53
CA MET A 156 16.20 14.96 8.11
C MET A 156 17.44 15.23 7.26
N SER A 157 17.27 15.43 5.96
CA SER A 157 18.35 15.63 4.99
C SER A 157 17.89 16.63 3.94
N PRO A 158 17.88 17.93 4.29
CA PRO A 158 17.46 18.98 3.39
C PRO A 158 18.34 19.05 2.13
N GLU A 159 17.74 19.44 1.00
CA GLU A 159 18.45 19.53 -0.29
C GLU A 159 19.27 20.82 -0.42
N PHE A 160 18.97 21.83 0.39
CA PHE A 160 19.59 23.16 0.33
C PHE A 160 20.38 23.49 1.60
N GLU A 161 21.52 24.17 1.45
CA GLU A 161 22.44 24.49 2.56
C GLU A 161 21.87 25.49 3.59
N ASP A 162 20.82 26.24 3.23
CA ASP A 162 20.14 27.18 4.11
C ASP A 162 19.03 26.54 4.96
N GLU A 163 18.70 25.28 4.73
CA GLU A 163 17.71 24.53 5.50
C GLU A 163 18.39 23.71 6.62
N GLU A 164 17.93 23.88 7.85
CA GLU A 164 18.45 23.12 8.99
C GLU A 164 17.85 21.71 9.01
N ALA A 165 18.72 20.70 9.15
CA ALA A 165 18.29 19.31 9.31
C ALA A 165 17.57 19.13 10.65
N ILE A 166 16.33 18.67 10.59
CA ILE A 166 15.47 18.42 11.74
C ILE A 166 15.21 16.92 11.81
N ASN A 167 15.42 16.30 12.97
CA ASN A 167 14.99 14.93 13.21
C ASN A 167 13.54 14.92 13.72
N PRO A 168 12.52 14.56 12.91
CA PRO A 168 11.13 14.65 13.33
C PRO A 168 10.76 13.72 14.49
N PHE A 169 11.60 12.72 14.76
CA PHE A 169 11.41 11.73 15.80
C PHE A 169 12.05 12.13 17.14
N ASP A 170 12.73 13.28 17.21
CA ASP A 170 13.35 13.77 18.43
C ASP A 170 12.32 14.45 19.36
N PHE A 171 12.39 14.16 20.66
CA PHE A 171 11.50 14.76 21.65
C PHE A 171 11.78 16.24 21.92
N TRP A 172 13.05 16.66 21.90
CA TRP A 172 13.47 18.01 22.27
C TRP A 172 13.67 18.92 21.05
N LYS A 173 14.15 18.35 19.93
CA LYS A 173 14.48 19.09 18.71
C LYS A 173 13.69 18.67 17.47
N GLY A 174 12.69 17.80 17.64
CA GLY A 174 11.82 17.42 16.53
C GLY A 174 10.83 18.52 16.17
N ALA A 175 9.94 18.20 15.24
CA ALA A 175 8.91 19.12 14.79
C ALA A 175 7.55 18.44 14.68
N ASP A 176 6.50 19.22 14.91
CA ASP A 176 5.13 18.80 14.68
C ASP A 176 4.85 18.75 13.18
N PHE A 177 4.05 17.77 12.76
CA PHE A 177 3.69 17.57 11.37
C PHE A 177 2.23 17.97 11.15
N LYS A 178 2.02 19.02 10.35
CA LYS A 178 0.71 19.48 9.93
C LYS A 178 0.23 18.62 8.77
N LEU A 179 -0.51 17.57 9.06
CA LEU A 179 -1.11 16.69 8.07
C LEU A 179 -2.31 17.37 7.42
N LYS A 180 -2.15 17.77 6.16
CA LYS A 180 -3.20 18.38 5.32
C LYS A 180 -3.54 17.42 4.20
N VAL A 181 -4.70 16.79 4.31
CA VAL A 181 -5.21 15.82 3.35
C VAL A 181 -6.21 16.51 2.43
N ARG A 182 -6.06 16.35 1.12
CA ARG A 182 -7.02 16.88 0.13
C ARG A 182 -7.29 15.87 -0.96
N LYS A 183 -8.52 15.78 -1.43
CA LYS A 183 -8.84 14.96 -2.61
C LYS A 183 -8.71 15.80 -3.88
N VAL A 184 -7.75 15.46 -4.74
CA VAL A 184 -7.52 16.13 -6.04
C VAL A 184 -7.67 15.08 -7.13
N ALA A 185 -8.55 15.33 -8.11
CA ALA A 185 -8.83 14.42 -9.23
C ALA A 185 -9.15 12.96 -8.80
N GLY A 186 -9.82 12.78 -7.66
CA GLY A 186 -10.19 11.46 -7.14
C GLY A 186 -9.14 10.80 -6.23
N TYR A 187 -7.93 11.35 -6.14
CA TYR A 187 -6.83 10.80 -5.33
C TYR A 187 -6.57 11.64 -4.08
N ILE A 188 -6.10 10.98 -3.03
CA ILE A 188 -5.67 11.64 -1.80
C ILE A 188 -4.28 12.26 -2.03
N ASN A 189 -4.16 13.55 -1.76
CA ASN A 189 -2.96 14.35 -1.90
C ASN A 189 -2.52 14.89 -0.52
N TYR A 190 -1.21 14.93 -0.31
CA TYR A 190 -0.56 15.37 0.93
C TYR A 190 0.45 16.50 0.71
N ASP A 191 0.48 17.13 -0.47
CA ASP A 191 1.56 18.04 -0.88
C ASP A 191 1.64 19.26 0.03
N LYS A 192 0.50 19.72 0.57
CA LYS A 192 0.42 20.83 1.54
C LYS A 192 0.78 20.44 2.98
N SER A 193 1.05 19.16 3.24
CA SER A 193 1.52 18.73 4.57
C SER A 193 2.96 19.17 4.74
N GLU A 194 3.30 19.66 5.92
CA GLU A 194 4.60 20.27 6.22
C GLU A 194 4.95 20.08 7.68
N PHE A 195 6.24 20.13 7.99
CA PHE A 195 6.72 20.24 9.35
C PHE A 195 6.61 21.69 9.82
N ASP A 196 6.27 21.86 11.10
CA ASP A 196 6.37 23.14 11.77
C ASP A 196 7.82 23.45 12.16
N SER A 197 8.04 24.62 12.78
CA SER A 197 9.33 24.92 13.40
C SER A 197 9.70 23.87 14.47
N PRO A 198 11.00 23.56 14.66
CA PRO A 198 11.45 22.70 15.74
C PRO A 198 10.93 23.18 17.09
N ASP A 199 10.37 22.25 17.86
CA ASP A 199 9.85 22.54 19.19
C ASP A 199 9.97 21.32 20.11
N ALA A 200 10.18 21.60 21.39
CA ALA A 200 10.30 20.58 22.42
C ALA A 200 8.91 20.08 22.83
N LEU A 201 8.71 18.77 22.81
CA LEU A 201 7.46 18.18 23.25
C LEU A 201 7.32 18.33 24.78
N PHE A 202 6.15 18.80 25.24
CA PHE A 202 5.87 19.06 26.67
C PHE A 202 6.93 19.94 27.35
N ASP A 203 7.43 20.97 26.66
CA ASP A 203 8.50 21.87 27.15
C ASP A 203 9.80 21.15 27.54
N GLY A 204 10.02 19.92 27.04
CA GLY A 204 11.20 19.11 27.39
C GLY A 204 11.15 18.50 28.78
N GLN A 205 9.97 18.29 29.37
CA GLN A 205 9.84 17.63 30.67
C GLN A 205 10.14 16.13 30.59
N ASP A 206 11.37 15.75 30.92
CA ASP A 206 11.89 14.38 30.83
C ASP A 206 10.97 13.29 31.43
N SER A 207 10.35 13.56 32.59
CA SER A 207 9.47 12.59 33.25
C SER A 207 8.22 12.24 32.42
N VAL A 208 7.61 13.24 31.78
CA VAL A 208 6.44 13.06 30.92
C VAL A 208 6.83 12.38 29.62
N LEU A 209 7.99 12.73 29.07
CA LEU A 209 8.54 12.12 27.86
C LEU A 209 8.88 10.64 28.07
N GLU A 210 9.44 10.27 29.22
CA GLU A 210 9.73 8.89 29.56
C GLU A 210 8.44 8.06 29.69
N ASP A 211 7.41 8.60 30.35
CA ASP A 211 6.10 7.96 30.47
C ASP A 211 5.40 7.82 29.11
N LEU A 212 5.58 8.79 28.21
CA LEU A 212 5.09 8.73 26.84
C LEU A 212 5.80 7.62 26.06
N TRP A 213 7.12 7.57 26.16
CA TRP A 213 7.96 6.60 25.46
C TRP A 213 7.62 5.16 25.86
N LYS A 214 7.41 4.89 27.16
CA LYS A 214 6.96 3.59 27.68
C LYS A 214 5.62 3.12 27.13
N LYS A 215 4.77 4.05 26.69
CA LYS A 215 3.44 3.76 26.10
C LYS A 215 3.48 3.59 24.58
N THR A 216 4.64 3.78 23.94
CA THR A 216 4.77 3.56 22.49
C THR A 216 4.76 2.07 22.15
N TYR A 217 4.37 1.77 20.92
CA TYR A 217 4.22 0.38 20.46
C TYR A 217 5.51 -0.11 19.79
N SER A 218 5.87 -1.37 20.01
CA SER A 218 6.95 -2.02 19.25
C SER A 218 6.57 -2.11 17.78
N LEU A 219 7.41 -1.56 16.90
CA LEU A 219 7.18 -1.56 15.46
C LEU A 219 7.66 -2.87 14.84
N GLN A 220 8.67 -3.51 15.43
CA GLN A 220 9.18 -4.81 14.99
C GLN A 220 8.10 -5.89 15.02
N ALA A 221 7.08 -5.76 15.88
CA ALA A 221 5.92 -6.64 15.90
C ALA A 221 5.19 -6.74 14.53
N PHE A 222 5.28 -5.74 13.66
CA PHE A 222 4.64 -5.73 12.34
C PHE A 222 5.45 -6.41 11.23
N VAL A 223 6.73 -6.69 11.48
CA VAL A 223 7.63 -7.35 10.52
C VAL A 223 8.05 -8.74 10.98
N LYS A 224 7.46 -9.24 12.06
CA LYS A 224 7.63 -10.63 12.50
C LYS A 224 7.04 -11.61 11.49
N GLU A 225 7.62 -12.80 11.44
CA GLU A 225 7.20 -13.87 10.52
C GLU A 225 5.73 -14.28 10.71
N ASP A 226 5.20 -14.18 11.92
CA ASP A 226 3.81 -14.48 12.26
C ASP A 226 2.79 -13.53 11.61
N GLN A 227 3.23 -12.35 11.16
CA GLN A 227 2.40 -11.39 10.43
C GLN A 227 2.28 -11.73 8.93
N PHE A 228 3.01 -12.74 8.45
CA PHE A 228 3.03 -13.15 7.06
C PHE A 228 2.56 -14.59 6.93
N LYS A 229 1.58 -14.82 6.04
CA LYS A 229 1.14 -16.17 5.72
C LYS A 229 2.21 -16.91 4.91
N THR A 230 2.21 -18.22 5.03
CA THR A 230 3.08 -19.09 4.22
C THR A 230 2.78 -18.93 2.74
N TYR A 231 3.77 -19.23 1.91
CA TYR A 231 3.64 -19.15 0.46
C TYR A 231 2.44 -19.96 -0.06
N GLU A 232 2.28 -21.19 0.42
CA GLU A 232 1.18 -22.08 0.03
C GLU A 232 -0.19 -21.51 0.41
N ALA A 233 -0.34 -20.99 1.63
CA ALA A 233 -1.59 -20.37 2.07
C ALA A 233 -1.93 -19.12 1.26
N LEU A 234 -0.91 -18.31 0.92
CA LEU A 234 -1.09 -17.16 0.05
C LEU A 234 -1.46 -17.56 -1.38
N LYS A 235 -0.85 -18.62 -1.91
CA LYS A 235 -1.11 -19.12 -3.26
C LYS A 235 -2.54 -19.64 -3.37
N VAL A 236 -2.99 -20.47 -2.43
CA VAL A 236 -4.37 -20.97 -2.39
C VAL A 236 -5.37 -19.82 -2.35
N LYS A 237 -5.13 -18.82 -1.49
CA LYS A 237 -6.00 -17.63 -1.42
C LYS A 237 -5.94 -16.80 -2.70
N PHE A 238 -4.75 -16.65 -3.30
CA PHE A 238 -4.54 -15.91 -4.52
C PHE A 238 -5.30 -16.55 -5.67
N ASP A 239 -5.08 -17.84 -5.93
CA ASP A 239 -5.72 -18.62 -6.98
C ASP A 239 -7.26 -18.62 -6.79
N GLY A 240 -7.73 -18.77 -5.56
CA GLY A 240 -9.16 -18.63 -5.24
C GLY A 240 -9.72 -17.22 -5.47
N THR A 241 -8.90 -16.16 -5.37
CA THR A 241 -9.36 -14.77 -5.59
C THR A 241 -9.38 -14.39 -7.06
N ILE A 242 -8.38 -14.80 -7.84
CA ILE A 242 -8.33 -14.52 -9.27
C ILE A 242 -9.26 -15.46 -10.07
N GLY A 243 -9.69 -16.57 -9.46
CA GLY A 243 -10.42 -17.65 -10.11
C GLY A 243 -9.47 -18.46 -11.00
N ALA A 244 -10.01 -19.41 -11.77
CA ALA A 244 -9.26 -20.00 -12.88
C ALA A 244 -9.10 -18.95 -13.99
N ASP A 245 -8.25 -17.95 -13.76
CA ASP A 245 -7.74 -17.08 -14.81
C ASP A 245 -6.96 -18.01 -15.75
N VAL A 246 -7.62 -18.38 -16.87
CA VAL A 246 -7.26 -19.45 -17.83
C VAL A 246 -5.84 -19.32 -18.39
N ARG A 247 -5.16 -18.21 -18.12
CA ARG A 247 -3.79 -17.91 -18.55
C ARG A 247 -2.73 -18.25 -17.51
N SER A 248 -3.14 -18.67 -16.30
CA SER A 248 -2.23 -19.11 -15.22
C SER A 248 -1.75 -20.57 -15.39
N THR A 249 -2.34 -21.31 -16.33
CA THR A 249 -2.12 -22.74 -16.54
C THR A 249 -1.74 -23.07 -17.99
N GLU A 250 -0.77 -22.38 -18.55
CA GLU A 250 -0.03 -22.88 -19.72
C GLU A 250 1.44 -23.08 -19.37
N THR A 251 1.70 -23.91 -18.37
CA THR A 251 2.94 -24.68 -18.31
C THR A 251 2.66 -25.98 -17.57
N ASN A 252 1.79 -26.82 -18.14
CA ASN A 252 1.84 -28.24 -17.82
C ASN A 252 1.89 -29.00 -19.14
N SER A 253 3.04 -29.64 -19.36
CA SER A 253 3.27 -30.53 -20.49
C SER A 253 2.31 -31.71 -20.38
N GLU A 254 1.37 -31.84 -21.31
CA GLU A 254 0.75 -33.12 -21.63
C GLU A 254 0.81 -33.31 -23.15
N THR A 255 1.72 -34.20 -23.51
CA THR A 255 1.77 -35.05 -24.69
C THR A 255 0.42 -35.24 -25.38
N VAL A 256 0.32 -34.80 -26.65
CA VAL A 256 -0.63 -35.35 -27.62
C VAL A 256 0.17 -36.20 -28.60
N GLU A 257 0.00 -37.51 -28.49
CA GLU A 257 0.53 -38.50 -29.41
C GLU A 257 -0.13 -38.39 -30.80
N THR A 258 0.73 -38.49 -31.81
CA THR A 258 0.50 -39.11 -33.14
C THR A 258 -0.42 -38.42 -34.15
N ALA A 259 0.22 -37.65 -35.05
CA ALA A 259 -0.09 -37.68 -36.47
C ALA A 259 1.24 -37.72 -37.25
N GLN A 260 1.52 -38.85 -37.89
CA GLN A 260 2.67 -39.04 -38.78
C GLN A 260 2.48 -38.24 -40.09
N ALA A 261 3.47 -37.42 -40.43
CA ALA A 261 3.81 -37.03 -41.80
C ALA A 261 5.31 -36.60 -41.83
N PRO A 262 6.00 -36.77 -42.97
CA PRO A 262 7.39 -37.21 -42.99
C PRO A 262 8.43 -36.11 -42.74
N THR A 263 9.53 -36.53 -42.11
CA THR A 263 10.76 -35.78 -41.86
C THR A 263 11.43 -35.34 -43.17
N PRO A 264 11.76 -34.06 -43.36
CA PRO A 264 12.90 -33.68 -44.18
C PRO A 264 14.17 -33.77 -43.33
N ALA A 265 15.20 -34.38 -43.91
CA ALA A 265 16.51 -34.56 -43.31
C ALA A 265 17.13 -33.22 -42.89
N ARG A 266 17.71 -33.20 -41.69
CA ARG A 266 18.62 -32.17 -41.21
C ARG A 266 19.98 -32.41 -41.86
N GLU A 267 20.35 -31.60 -42.84
CA GLU A 267 21.76 -31.43 -43.21
C GLU A 267 22.40 -30.49 -42.17
N GLU A 268 23.46 -30.99 -41.53
CA GLU A 268 24.43 -30.15 -40.84
C GLU A 268 25.16 -29.34 -41.92
N VAL A 269 25.05 -28.01 -41.85
CA VAL A 269 25.92 -27.13 -42.63
C VAL A 269 26.78 -26.35 -41.65
N SER A 270 28.06 -26.67 -41.75
CA SER A 270 29.22 -26.08 -41.08
C SER A 270 29.30 -24.57 -41.28
N GLU A 271 29.92 -23.92 -40.28
CA GLU A 271 30.42 -22.54 -40.32
C GLU A 271 31.33 -22.33 -41.53
N ASP A 272 30.78 -21.82 -42.64
CA ASP A 272 31.41 -20.92 -43.62
C ASP A 272 30.49 -20.81 -44.85
N THR A 273 29.47 -19.97 -44.76
CA THR A 273 28.73 -19.52 -45.95
C THR A 273 28.46 -18.02 -45.84
N ASP A 274 29.10 -17.29 -46.75
CA ASP A 274 29.06 -15.84 -46.91
C ASP A 274 27.62 -15.34 -47.07
N ALA A 275 27.23 -14.33 -46.29
CA ALA A 275 25.86 -13.84 -46.18
C ALA A 275 25.27 -13.34 -47.52
N LEU A 276 26.10 -13.16 -48.54
CA LEU A 276 25.74 -12.62 -49.85
C LEU A 276 24.99 -13.64 -50.74
N ASP A 277 25.27 -14.95 -50.62
CA ASP A 277 24.60 -15.97 -51.44
C ASP A 277 23.13 -16.22 -51.02
N TYR A 278 22.78 -15.89 -49.77
CA TYR A 278 21.41 -16.02 -49.25
C TYR A 278 20.48 -14.92 -49.79
N PHE A 279 21.00 -13.70 -50.00
CA PHE A 279 20.21 -12.61 -50.56
C PHE A 279 19.96 -12.77 -52.06
N GLU A 280 20.88 -13.39 -52.79
CA GLU A 280 20.74 -13.61 -54.23
C GLU A 280 19.68 -14.68 -54.59
N LYS A 281 19.42 -15.63 -53.68
CA LYS A 281 18.31 -16.59 -53.80
C LYS A 281 16.93 -15.96 -53.52
N LEU A 282 16.83 -15.02 -52.58
CA LEU A 282 15.59 -14.31 -52.27
C LEU A 282 15.16 -13.33 -53.38
N ALA A 283 16.12 -12.81 -54.16
CA ALA A 283 15.84 -11.90 -55.28
C ALA A 283 15.31 -12.61 -56.55
N ASN A 284 15.50 -13.93 -56.67
CA ASN A 284 15.08 -14.72 -57.84
C ASN A 284 13.75 -15.48 -57.65
N GLU A 285 13.07 -15.32 -56.51
CA GLU A 285 11.73 -15.87 -56.25
C GLU A 285 10.63 -14.78 -56.16
N SER A 286 10.77 -13.68 -56.92
CA SER A 286 9.71 -12.67 -57.14
C SER A 286 9.13 -12.75 -58.55
#